data_AF-A0A6N0BNH1-F1
#
_entry.id   AF-A0A6N0BNH1-F1
#
_cell.length_a   1.000
_cell.length_b   1.000
_cell.length_c   1.000
_cell.angle_alpha   90.00
_cell.angle_beta   90.00
_cell.angle_gamma   90.00
#
_symmetry.space_group_name_H-M   'P 1'
#
loop_
_entity.id
_entity.type
_entity.pdbx_description
1 polymer ?
#
loop_
_entity_poly.entity_id
_entity_poly.type
_entity_poly.pdbx_seq_one_letter_code
_entity_poly.pdbx_strand_id
1 'polypeptide(L)' 'MRDLNALATFVAVVDAGSYTVAADRCGISKALASRHIQELEESLG' A
#
# COMPACT_ATOMS: atom_id res chain seq x y z
N MET A 1 10.03 1.81 -13.48
CA MET A 1 10.65 2.04 -12.16
C MET A 1 9.71 1.42 -11.15
N ARG A 2 10.13 0.41 -10.37
CA ARG A 2 9.23 -0.20 -9.37
C ARG A 2 8.88 0.85 -8.33
N ASP A 3 7.60 0.99 -7.99
CA ASP A 3 7.18 1.96 -6.98
C ASP A 3 7.51 1.40 -5.58
N LEU A 4 8.58 1.91 -4.99
CA LEU A 4 8.99 1.52 -3.63
C LEU A 4 7.94 1.93 -2.59
N ASN A 5 7.13 2.96 -2.85
CA ASN A 5 6.06 3.36 -1.96
C ASN A 5 4.93 2.33 -1.96
N ALA A 6 4.66 1.71 -3.11
CA ALA A 6 3.67 0.63 -3.20
C ALA A 6 4.12 -0.60 -2.40
N LEU A 7 5.39 -0.97 -2.50
CA LEU A 7 5.99 -2.03 -1.68
C LEU A 7 5.97 -1.72 -0.18
N ALA A 8 6.31 -0.49 0.22
CA ALA A 8 6.25 -0.08 1.62
C ALA A 8 4.81 -0.11 2.16
N THR A 9 3.86 0.34 1.36
CA THR A 9 2.42 0.29 1.68
C THR A 9 1.95 -1.16 1.83
N PHE A 10 2.38 -2.06 0.95
CA PHE A 10 2.05 -3.48 1.01
C PHE A 10 2.52 -4.14 2.31
N VAL A 11 3.78 -3.93 2.69
CA VAL A 11 4.29 -4.46 3.97
C VAL A 11 3.49 -3.90 5.14
N ALA A 12 3.21 -2.59 5.15
CA ALA A 12 2.42 -1.97 6.21
C ALA A 12 0.99 -2.53 6.30
N VAL A 13 0.34 -2.85 5.17
CA VAL A 13 -0.99 -3.49 5.12
C VAL A 13 -0.93 -4.91 5.66
N VAL A 14 0.07 -5.70 5.28
CA VAL A 14 0.24 -7.08 5.77
C VAL A 14 0.50 -7.10 7.28
N ASP A 15 1.37 -6.21 7.78
CA ASP A 15 1.69 -6.10 9.20
C ASP A 15 0.52 -5.59 10.04
N ALA A 16 -0.29 -4.67 9.49
CA ALA A 16 -1.42 -4.08 10.20
C ALA A 16 -2.72 -4.87 10.05
N GLY A 17 -2.85 -5.71 9.02
CA GLY A 17 -4.09 -6.38 8.64
C GLY A 17 -5.22 -5.43 8.21
N SER A 18 -4.92 -4.15 7.97
CA SER A 18 -5.90 -3.11 7.69
C SER A 18 -5.32 -1.97 6.85
N TYR A 19 -6.00 -1.66 5.73
CA TYR A 19 -5.66 -0.54 4.86
C TYR A 19 -5.73 0.81 5.57
N THR A 20 -6.67 0.99 6.50
CA THR A 20 -6.80 2.24 7.25
C THR A 20 -5.60 2.44 8.18
N VAL A 21 -5.25 1.42 8.96
CA VAL A 21 -4.11 1.49 9.90
C VAL A 21 -2.78 1.62 9.15
N ALA A 22 -2.62 0.93 8.02
CA ALA A 22 -1.44 1.06 7.18
C ALA A 22 -1.31 2.47 6.59
N ALA A 23 -2.41 3.05 6.11
CA ALA A 23 -2.42 4.42 5.59
C ALA A 23 -1.99 5.44 6.65
N ASP A 24 -2.51 5.32 7.87
CA ASP A 24 -2.13 6.18 9.01
C ASP A 24 -0.64 6.04 9.35
N ARG A 25 -0.09 4.81 9.33
CA ARG A 25 1.35 4.56 9.56
C ARG A 25 2.25 5.10 8.47
N CYS A 26 1.79 5.04 7.22
CA CYS A 26 2.51 5.55 6.05
C CYS A 26 2.30 7.05 5.82
N GLY A 27 1.43 7.73 6.60
CA GLY A 27 1.12 9.15 6.43
C GLY A 27 0.39 9.46 5.12
N ILE A 28 -0.37 8.50 4.59
CA ILE A 28 -1.11 8.61 3.33
C ILE A 28 -2.61 8.43 3.55
N SER A 29 -3.41 8.76 2.54
CA SER A 29 -4.85 8.46 2.59
C SER A 29 -5.11 6.98 2.36
N LYS A 30 -6.20 6.44 2.92
CA LYS A 30 -6.67 5.07 2.65
C LYS A 30 -6.84 4.83 1.14
N ALA A 31 -7.34 5.82 0.40
CA ALA A 31 -7.52 5.72 -1.05
C ALA A 31 -6.18 5.56 -1.78
N LEU A 32 -5.15 6.31 -1.37
CA LEU A 32 -3.81 6.17 -1.94
C LEU A 32 -3.18 4.83 -1.56
N ALA A 33 -3.37 4.38 -0.31
CA ALA A 33 -2.92 3.06 0.12
C ALA A 33 -3.56 1.95 -0.72
N SER A 34 -4.88 2.01 -0.94
CA SER A 34 -5.59 1.05 -1.80
C SER A 34 -5.08 1.08 -3.24
N ARG A 35 -4.82 2.28 -3.79
CA ARG A 35 -4.31 2.45 -5.15
C ARG A 35 -2.90 1.86 -5.32
N HIS A 36 -2.01 2.11 -4.36
CA HIS A 36 -0.67 1.53 -4.35
C HIS A 36 -0.70 0.00 -4.41
N ILE A 37 -1.62 -0.62 -3.66
CA ILE A 37 -1.77 -2.09 -3.66
C ILE A 37 -2.34 -2.58 -4.99
N GLN A 38 -3.34 -1.90 -5.55
CA GLN A 38 -3.89 -2.24 -6.86
C GLN A 38 -2.84 -2.13 -7.97
N GLU A 39 -2.06 -1.04 -8.00
CA GLU A 39 -0.96 -0.86 -8.97
C GLU A 39 0.13 -1.92 -8.78
N LEU A 40 0.39 -2.33 -7.54
CA LEU A 40 1.33 -3.42 -7.24
C LEU A 40 0.81 -4.76 -7.77
N GLU A 41 -0.46 -5.10 -7.53
CA GLU A 41 -1.11 -6.31 -8.04
C GLU A 41 -1.11 -6.33 -9.57
N GLU A 42 -1.55 -5.24 -10.22
CA GLU A 42 -1.54 -5.10 -11.68
C GLU A 42 -0.14 -5.25 -12.29
N SER A 43 0.90 -4.79 -11.57
CA SER A 43 2.28 -4.95 -12.02
C SER A 43 2.79 -6.40 -11.93
N LEU A 44 2.13 -7.24 -11.13
CA LEU A 44 2.47 -8.63 -10.88
C LEU A 44 1.61 -9.61 -11.71
N GLY A 45 0.38 -9.23 -12.10
CA GLY A 45 -0.49 -10.00 -12.99
C GLY A 45 -1.92 -10.12 -12.46
#